data_AF-A0A3Q3RWD7-F1
#
_entry.id   AF-A0A3Q3RWD7-F1
#
_cell.length_a   1.000
_cell.length_b   1.000
_cell.length_c   1.000
_cell.angle_alpha   90.00
_cell.angle_beta   90.00
_cell.angle_gamma   90.00
#
_symmetry.space_group_name_H-M   'P 1'
#
loop_
_entity.id
_entity.type
_entity.pdbx_description
1 polymer ?
#
loop_
_entity_poly.entity_id
_entity_poly.type
_entity_poly.pdbx_seq_one_letter_code
_entity_poly.pdbx_strand_id
1 'polypeptide(L)'
;MNFVCTLACSQEFKRVNNITGTCAYCKNERIIKDAKRIDNEDCFFCRDTCVILLRHQLKKKWGKHCESCAYCFSVSKTVVTAEYEGTYKEFCSEDCSSNYKIFCTCNETCSAR
;
A
#
# COMPACT_ATOMS: atom_id res chain seq x y z
N MET A 1 -5.31 15.22 -3.58
CA MET A 1 -3.94 14.76 -3.88
C MET A 1 -3.08 16.00 -4.06
N ASN A 2 -1.96 16.10 -3.34
CA ASN A 2 -0.99 17.17 -3.56
C ASN A 2 0.04 16.67 -4.58
N PHE A 3 0.03 17.24 -5.78
CA PHE A 3 0.99 16.89 -6.83
C PHE A 3 2.33 17.56 -6.52
N VAL A 4 3.35 16.73 -6.29
CA VAL A 4 4.71 17.16 -5.94
C VAL A 4 5.71 16.42 -6.82
N CYS A 5 6.84 17.08 -7.11
CA CYS A 5 7.84 16.60 -8.07
C CYS A 5 8.48 15.25 -7.72
N THR A 6 8.70 14.98 -6.45
CA THR A 6 9.41 13.79 -5.96
C THR A 6 8.94 13.41 -4.56
N LEU A 7 9.36 12.24 -4.08
CA LEU A 7 9.18 11.86 -2.68
C LEU A 7 9.85 12.86 -1.72
N ALA A 8 11.02 13.40 -2.07
CA ALA A 8 11.68 14.44 -1.28
C ALA A 8 10.85 15.73 -1.25
N CYS A 9 10.29 16.16 -2.39
CA CYS A 9 9.37 17.30 -2.46
C CYS A 9 8.14 17.05 -1.58
N SER A 10 7.59 15.83 -1.57
CA SER A 10 6.45 15.45 -0.72
C SER A 10 6.78 15.54 0.77
N GLN A 11 7.93 14.98 1.18
CA GLN A 11 8.35 14.99 2.58
C GLN A 11 8.61 16.40 3.08
N GLU A 12 9.26 17.22 2.25
CA GLU A 12 9.52 18.62 2.59
C GLU A 12 8.21 19.40 2.69
N PHE A 13 7.30 19.24 1.72
CA PHE A 13 5.97 19.84 1.76
C PHE A 13 5.22 19.50 3.05
N LYS A 14 5.21 18.23 3.47
CA LYS A 14 4.58 17.80 4.73
C LYS A 14 5.26 18.45 5.94
N ARG A 15 6.59 18.61 5.91
CA ARG A 15 7.36 19.24 6.98
C ARG A 15 7.05 20.73 7.10
N VAL A 16 7.14 21.51 6.03
CA VAL A 16 6.91 22.97 6.08
C VAL A 16 5.46 23.34 6.39
N ASN A 17 4.49 22.49 6.01
CA ASN A 17 3.07 22.71 6.30
C ASN A 17 2.58 22.03 7.58
N ASN A 18 3.50 21.47 8.40
CA ASN A 18 3.16 20.76 9.64
C ASN A 18 2.06 19.71 9.46
N ILE A 19 2.14 18.91 8.39
CA ILE A 19 1.19 17.82 8.13
C ILE A 19 1.53 16.66 9.06
N THR A 20 0.90 16.64 10.23
CA THR A 20 1.07 15.64 11.28
C THR A 20 -0.02 14.58 11.26
N GLY A 21 0.28 13.45 11.91
CA GLY A 21 -0.67 12.38 12.14
C GLY A 21 -0.16 11.42 13.20
N THR A 22 -1.06 10.61 13.76
CA THR A 22 -0.69 9.59 14.73
C THR A 22 -0.06 8.40 14.01
N CYS A 23 1.18 8.06 14.38
CA CYS A 23 1.87 6.93 13.79
C CYS A 23 1.20 5.61 14.18
N ALA A 24 0.83 4.79 13.19
CA ALA A 24 0.15 3.51 13.38
C ALA A 24 0.97 2.52 14.23
N TYR A 25 2.30 2.58 14.17
CA TYR A 25 3.17 1.75 15.01
C TYR A 25 3.45 2.37 16.39
N CYS A 26 4.23 3.47 16.47
CA CYS A 26 4.71 4.00 17.76
C CYS A 26 3.71 4.87 18.52
N LYS A 27 2.52 5.13 17.96
CA LYS A 27 1.41 5.89 18.55
C LYS A 27 1.69 7.35 18.91
N ASN A 28 2.83 7.90 18.49
CA ASN A 28 3.16 9.31 18.66
C ASN A 28 2.61 10.16 17.51
N GLU A 29 2.17 11.38 17.82
CA GLU A 29 1.88 12.41 16.83
C GLU A 29 3.20 12.96 16.26
N ARG A 30 3.39 12.83 14.93
CA ARG A 30 4.60 13.29 14.22
C ARG A 30 4.25 13.71 12.80
N ILE A 31 5.16 14.40 12.12
CA ILE A 31 5.06 14.62 10.67
C ILE A 31 4.92 13.28 9.95
N ILE A 32 3.90 13.17 9.10
CA ILE A 32 3.63 11.95 8.33
C ILE A 32 4.71 11.81 7.27
N LYS A 33 5.42 10.68 7.23
CA LYS A 33 6.33 10.35 6.12
C LYS A 33 5.63 9.51 5.07
N ASP A 34 5.00 8.42 5.50
CA ASP A 34 4.34 7.45 4.63
C ASP A 34 2.88 7.22 5.06
N ALA A 35 2.04 6.85 4.10
CA ALA A 35 0.66 6.45 4.30
C ALA A 35 0.43 5.12 3.57
N LYS A 36 -0.13 4.13 4.26
CA LYS A 36 -0.43 2.83 3.68
C LYS A 36 -1.82 2.38 4.09
N ARG A 37 -2.55 1.78 3.15
CA ARG A 37 -3.80 1.10 3.47
C ARG A 37 -3.50 -0.30 4.02
N ILE A 38 -3.99 -0.59 5.22
CA ILE A 38 -3.80 -1.85 5.94
C ILE A 38 -5.18 -2.32 6.39
N ASP A 39 -5.61 -3.47 5.89
CA ASP A 39 -6.91 -4.09 6.22
C ASP A 39 -8.09 -3.12 6.05
N ASN A 40 -8.10 -2.39 4.92
CA ASN A 40 -9.05 -1.34 4.56
C ASN A 40 -8.97 -0.03 5.37
N GLU A 41 -7.98 0.13 6.25
CA GLU A 41 -7.76 1.38 7.00
C GLU A 41 -6.51 2.13 6.52
N ASP A 42 -6.63 3.45 6.35
CA ASP A 42 -5.47 4.31 6.04
C ASP A 42 -4.61 4.55 7.29
N CYS A 43 -3.41 4.00 7.27
CA CYS A 43 -2.44 4.08 8.36
C CYS A 43 -1.30 5.05 8.02
N PHE A 44 -0.97 5.93 8.96
CA PHE A 44 0.14 6.89 8.82
C PHE A 44 1.40 6.43 9.56
N PHE A 45 2.57 6.75 9.01
CA PHE A 45 3.85 6.37 9.59
C PHE A 45 4.81 7.54 9.62
N CYS A 46 5.47 7.72 10.76
CA CYS A 46 6.45 8.79 10.94
C CYS A 46 7.83 8.45 10.36
N ARG A 47 8.13 7.16 10.13
CA ARG A 47 9.43 6.65 9.64
C ARG A 47 9.25 5.29 8.96
N ASP A 48 10.17 4.96 8.05
CA ASP A 48 10.21 3.65 7.37
C ASP A 48 10.40 2.50 8.37
N THR A 49 11.18 2.72 9.44
CA THR A 49 11.34 1.75 10.52
C THR A 49 9.99 1.37 11.17
N CYS A 50 9.06 2.32 11.33
CA CYS A 50 7.74 2.04 11.87
C CYS A 50 6.88 1.19 10.92
N VAL A 51 7.05 1.38 9.61
CA VAL A 51 6.41 0.53 8.58
C VAL A 51 6.94 -0.90 8.69
N ILE A 52 8.27 -1.07 8.74
CA ILE A 52 8.93 -2.38 8.82
C ILE A 52 8.50 -3.12 10.10
N LEU A 53 8.52 -2.43 11.24
CA LEU A 53 8.13 -3.03 12.51
C LEU A 53 6.65 -3.45 12.53
N LEU A 54 5.76 -2.64 11.96
CA LEU A 54 4.35 -3.03 11.83
C LEU A 54 4.21 -4.25 10.93
N ARG A 55 4.85 -4.29 9.76
CA ARG A 55 4.82 -5.47 8.86
C ARG A 55 5.27 -6.75 9.56
N HIS A 56 6.36 -6.69 10.33
CA HIS A 56 6.79 -7.83 11.14
C HIS A 56 5.76 -8.27 12.19
N GLN A 57 5.09 -7.31 12.85
CA GLN A 57 4.01 -7.64 13.79
C GLN A 57 2.81 -8.28 13.10
N LEU A 58 2.39 -7.76 11.94
CA LEU A 58 1.29 -8.31 11.15
C LEU A 58 1.59 -9.74 10.70
N LYS A 59 2.82 -10.01 10.23
CA LYS A 59 3.26 -11.36 9.87
C LYS A 59 3.14 -12.35 11.03
N LYS A 60 3.50 -11.95 12.24
CA LYS A 60 3.33 -12.77 13.45
C LYS A 60 1.87 -12.96 13.83
N LYS A 61 1.03 -11.92 13.67
CA LYS A 61 -0.37 -11.91 14.13
C LYS A 61 -1.32 -12.62 13.16
N TRP A 62 -1.09 -12.48 11.86
CA TRP A 62 -2.01 -12.96 10.82
C TRP A 62 -1.54 -14.23 10.12
N GLY A 63 -0.24 -14.56 10.18
CA GLY A 63 0.30 -15.69 9.41
C GLY A 63 0.31 -15.39 7.92
N LYS A 64 -0.25 -16.28 7.08
CA LYS A 64 -0.39 -16.05 5.64
C LYS A 64 -1.43 -14.94 5.40
N HIS A 65 -1.02 -13.88 4.74
CA HIS A 65 -1.83 -12.69 4.47
C HIS A 65 -1.27 -11.98 3.23
N CYS A 66 -1.98 -10.97 2.72
CA CYS A 66 -1.52 -10.23 1.54
C CYS A 66 -0.53 -9.15 1.99
N GLU A 67 0.78 -9.38 1.78
CA GLU A 67 1.84 -8.45 2.20
C GLU A 67 1.92 -7.20 1.30
N SER A 68 1.50 -7.31 0.04
CA SER A 68 1.43 -6.22 -0.94
C SER A 68 0.52 -6.61 -2.09
N CYS A 69 -0.73 -6.13 -2.07
CA CYS A 69 -1.69 -6.41 -3.14
C CYS A 69 -1.15 -5.98 -4.50
N ALA A 70 -1.15 -6.89 -5.49
CA ALA A 70 -0.64 -6.60 -6.83
C ALA A 70 -1.40 -5.48 -7.57
N TYR A 71 -2.64 -5.20 -7.17
CA TYR A 71 -3.46 -4.15 -7.77
C TYR A 71 -3.33 -2.81 -7.03
N CYS A 72 -3.59 -2.77 -5.73
CA CYS A 72 -3.70 -1.52 -4.96
C CYS A 72 -2.58 -1.29 -3.94
N PHE A 73 -1.58 -2.18 -3.88
CA PHE A 73 -0.41 -2.10 -2.99
C PHE A 73 -0.73 -2.07 -1.48
N SER A 74 -1.97 -2.35 -1.08
CA SER A 74 -2.35 -2.42 0.32
C SER A 74 -1.87 -3.72 0.98
N VAL A 75 -1.77 -3.68 2.31
CA VAL A 75 -1.64 -4.89 3.14
C VAL A 75 -3.04 -5.31 3.59
N SER A 76 -3.35 -6.60 3.63
CA SER A 76 -4.65 -7.09 4.11
C SER A 76 -4.48 -8.41 4.84
N LYS A 77 -5.34 -8.65 5.83
CA LYS A 77 -5.39 -9.96 6.50
C LYS A 77 -5.85 -11.05 5.52
N THR A 78 -6.73 -10.71 4.59
CA THR A 78 -7.21 -11.61 3.54
C THR A 78 -6.21 -11.65 2.38
N VAL A 79 -6.01 -12.84 1.82
CA VAL A 79 -5.22 -13.05 0.61
C VAL A 79 -5.97 -13.92 -0.39
N VAL A 80 -6.08 -13.41 -1.61
CA VAL A 80 -6.53 -14.15 -2.80
C VAL A 80 -5.30 -14.37 -3.68
N THR A 81 -5.05 -15.60 -4.10
CA THR A 81 -3.93 -15.94 -4.98
C THR A 81 -4.49 -16.38 -6.33
N ALA A 82 -4.02 -15.77 -7.40
CA ALA A 82 -4.43 -16.11 -8.76
C ALA A 82 -3.23 -16.09 -9.71
N GLU A 83 -3.26 -16.96 -10.71
CA GLU A 83 -2.22 -17.05 -11.74
C GLU A 83 -2.55 -16.10 -12.90
N TYR A 84 -1.58 -15.26 -13.25
CA TYR A 84 -1.64 -14.34 -14.38
C TYR A 84 -0.36 -14.46 -15.19
N GLU A 85 -0.48 -14.80 -16.48
CA GLU A 85 0.67 -14.95 -17.41
C GLU A 85 1.77 -15.87 -16.86
N GLY A 86 1.39 -16.99 -16.25
CA GLY A 86 2.33 -17.95 -15.66
C GLY A 86 2.98 -17.50 -14.33
N THR A 87 2.56 -16.36 -13.78
CA THR A 87 3.05 -15.85 -12.49
C THR A 87 1.91 -15.77 -11.47
N TYR A 88 2.11 -16.34 -10.29
CA TYR A 88 1.17 -16.17 -9.18
C TYR A 88 1.23 -14.75 -8.62
N LYS A 89 0.08 -14.11 -8.47
CA LYS A 89 -0.11 -12.80 -7.87
C LYS A 89 -1.03 -12.89 -6.65
N GLU A 90 -0.79 -12.03 -5.66
CA GLU A 90 -1.58 -11.95 -4.44
C GLU A 90 -2.41 -10.66 -4.38
N PHE A 91 -3.64 -10.77 -3.90
CA PHE A 91 -4.61 -9.68 -3.83
C PHE A 91 -5.26 -9.62 -2.45
N CYS A 92 -5.65 -8.41 -2.03
CA CYS A 92 -6.35 -8.22 -0.76
C CYS A 92 -7.85 -8.60 -0.81
N SER A 93 -8.41 -8.78 -2.02
CA SER A 93 -9.80 -9.16 -2.27
C SER A 93 -9.99 -9.69 -3.70
N GLU A 94 -11.12 -10.37 -3.93
CA GLU A 94 -11.56 -10.78 -5.28
C GLU A 94 -11.76 -9.59 -6.21
N ASP A 95 -12.24 -8.45 -5.70
CA ASP A 95 -12.39 -7.22 -6.49
C ASP A 95 -11.05 -6.73 -7.02
N CYS A 96 -10.00 -6.78 -6.20
CA CYS A 96 -8.66 -6.39 -6.64
C CYS A 96 -8.10 -7.37 -7.68
N SER A 97 -8.38 -8.67 -7.57
CA SER A 97 -8.00 -9.65 -8.59
C SER A 97 -8.73 -9.39 -9.92
N SER A 98 -10.03 -9.12 -9.86
CA SER A 98 -10.87 -8.83 -11.03
C SER A 98 -10.45 -7.53 -11.72
N ASN A 99 -10.20 -6.47 -10.94
CA ASN A 99 -9.74 -5.19 -11.47
C ASN A 99 -8.33 -5.28 -12.07
N TYR A 100 -7.45 -6.09 -11.49
CA TYR A 100 -6.12 -6.35 -12.06
C TYR A 100 -6.24 -7.04 -13.42
N LYS A 101 -7.12 -8.03 -13.56
CA LYS A 101 -7.39 -8.68 -14.84
C LYS A 101 -7.84 -7.69 -15.91
N ILE A 102 -8.82 -6.84 -15.56
CA ILE A 102 -9.33 -5.80 -16.46
C ILE A 102 -8.21 -4.84 -16.86
N PHE A 103 -7.39 -4.39 -15.89
CA PHE A 103 -6.26 -3.52 -16.16
C PHE A 103 -5.27 -4.14 -17.14
N CYS A 104 -4.89 -5.41 -16.95
CA CYS A 104 -3.99 -6.13 -17.87
C CYS A 104 -4.58 -6.25 -19.27
N THR A 105 -5.82 -6.73 -19.41
CA THR A 105 -6.48 -6.87 -20.72
C THR A 105 -6.65 -5.52 -21.43
N CYS A 106 -7.00 -4.46 -20.69
CA CYS A 106 -7.08 -3.12 -21.26
C CYS A 106 -5.72 -2.63 -21.75
N ASN A 107 -4.63 -2.89 -21.03
CA ASN A 107 -3.30 -2.44 -21.41
C ASN A 107 -2.81 -3.12 -22.71
N GLU A 108 -3.13 -4.40 -22.92
CA GLU A 108 -2.89 -5.09 -24.21
C GLU A 108 -3.67 -4.43 -25.36
N THR A 109 -4.92 -4.02 -25.11
CA THR A 109 -5.76 -3.36 -26.12
C THR A 109 -5.43 -1.88 -26.34
N CYS A 110 -4.88 -1.18 -25.33
CA CYS A 110 -4.49 0.23 -25.42
C CYS A 110 -3.19 0.45 -26.21
N SER A 111 -2.36 -0.58 -26.40
CA SER A 111 -1.22 -0.55 -27.31
C SER A 111 -1.57 -0.76 -28.80
N ALA A 112 -2.86 -0.96 -29.13
CA ALA A 112 -3.32 -1.23 -30.50
C ALA A 112 -4.13 -0.08 -31.15
N ARG A 113 -4.02 1.15 -30.64
CA ARG A 113 -4.59 2.36 -31.24
C ARG A 113 -3.57 3.46 -31.44
#